data_AF-A0A158HGP9-F1
#
_entry.id   AF-A0A158HGP9-F1
#
_cell.length_a   1.000
_cell.length_b   1.000
_cell.length_c   1.000
_cell.angle_alpha   90.00
_cell.angle_beta   90.00
_cell.angle_gamma   90.00
#
_symmetry.space_group_name_H-M   'P 1'
#
loop_
_entity.id
_entity.type
_entity.pdbx_description
1 polymer ?
#
loop_
_entity_poly.entity_id
_entity_poly.type
_entity_poly.pdbx_seq_one_letter_code
_entity_poly.pdbx_strand_id
1 'polypeptide(L)'
;MNKVSKAYLLAGVVAFGSLGMSGVAMAQVHIGVNIGVPAPVYVAPQPVYAPPPPPVVYAPPPPPVYAVQPAIVIGWHGDRYYDGRRYWDRDDWYRHHPNNYHEHYDHGHHNGWH
;
A
#
# COMPACT_ATOMS: atom_id res chain seq x y z
N MET A 1 11.02 -111.21 -0.34
CA MET A 1 11.70 -109.98 0.17
C MET A 1 12.03 -110.18 1.65
N ASN A 2 13.31 -110.10 2.03
CA ASN A 2 13.76 -110.38 3.40
C ASN A 2 13.42 -109.18 4.34
N LYS A 3 13.47 -109.42 5.67
CA LYS A 3 13.11 -108.41 6.69
C LYS A 3 13.93 -107.11 6.55
N VAL A 4 15.17 -107.25 6.09
CA VAL A 4 16.14 -106.15 5.95
C VAL A 4 15.78 -105.24 4.77
N SER A 5 15.40 -105.79 3.61
CA SER A 5 14.95 -104.97 2.46
C SER A 5 13.69 -104.17 2.76
N LYS A 6 12.75 -104.72 3.55
CA LYS A 6 11.55 -103.98 3.99
C LYS A 6 11.90 -102.80 4.89
N ALA A 7 12.90 -102.95 5.75
CA ALA A 7 13.37 -101.88 6.63
C ALA A 7 14.00 -100.73 5.84
N TYR A 8 14.82 -101.03 4.83
CA TYR A 8 15.41 -100.01 3.97
C TYR A 8 14.38 -99.29 3.09
N LEU A 9 13.39 -100.01 2.56
CA LEU A 9 12.29 -99.38 1.82
C LEU A 9 11.46 -98.44 2.71
N LEU A 10 11.16 -98.86 3.94
CA LEU A 10 10.44 -98.01 4.90
C LEU A 10 11.26 -96.77 5.27
N ALA A 11 12.56 -96.94 5.55
CA ALA A 11 13.46 -95.83 5.85
C ALA A 11 13.56 -94.84 4.68
N GLY A 12 13.61 -95.33 3.44
CA GLY A 12 13.60 -94.49 2.25
C GLY A 12 12.32 -93.67 2.13
N VAL A 13 11.16 -94.28 2.30
CA VAL A 13 9.86 -93.59 2.24
C VAL A 13 9.74 -92.52 3.33
N VAL A 14 10.19 -92.81 4.56
CA VAL A 14 10.18 -91.83 5.66
C VAL A 14 11.14 -90.67 5.39
N ALA A 15 12.36 -90.96 4.91
CA ALA A 15 13.33 -89.93 4.58
C ALA A 15 12.81 -89.00 3.47
N PHE A 16 12.26 -89.55 2.38
CA PHE A 16 11.68 -88.74 1.31
C PHE A 16 10.40 -88.02 1.72
N GLY A 17 9.53 -88.66 2.52
CA GLY A 17 8.31 -88.04 3.03
C GLY A 17 8.58 -86.84 3.94
N SER A 18 9.69 -86.87 4.69
CA SER A 18 10.07 -85.77 5.59
C SER A 18 10.59 -84.52 4.88
N LEU A 19 11.15 -84.65 3.67
CA LEU A 19 11.65 -83.52 2.87
C LEU A 19 10.53 -82.67 2.25
N GLY A 20 9.30 -83.19 2.17
CA GLY A 20 8.15 -82.51 1.56
C GLY A 20 7.26 -81.73 2.53
N MET A 21 7.55 -81.72 3.84
CA MET A 21 6.62 -81.18 4.86
C MET A 21 6.74 -79.66 5.09
N SER A 22 7.67 -78.96 4.44
CA SER A 22 7.99 -77.56 4.75
C SER A 22 7.07 -76.50 4.09
N GLY A 23 5.93 -76.89 3.51
CA GLY A 23 5.15 -76.03 2.61
C GLY A 23 4.12 -75.09 3.23
N VAL A 24 3.78 -75.20 4.52
CA VAL A 24 2.65 -74.46 5.10
C VAL A 24 3.00 -73.82 6.44
N ALA A 25 3.78 -72.74 6.38
CA ALA A 25 3.90 -71.78 7.49
C ALA A 25 4.18 -70.36 6.95
N MET A 26 3.39 -69.90 5.98
CA MET A 26 3.41 -68.52 5.52
C MET A 26 2.04 -67.89 5.76
N ALA A 27 1.72 -67.62 7.03
CA ALA A 27 0.61 -66.75 7.39
C ALA A 27 1.06 -65.30 7.12
N GLN A 28 1.05 -64.89 5.85
CA GLN A 28 1.41 -63.54 5.47
C GLN A 28 0.34 -62.57 5.99
N VAL A 29 0.73 -61.74 6.96
CA VAL A 29 -0.14 -60.67 7.48
C VAL A 29 0.14 -59.41 6.66
N HIS A 30 -0.82 -59.05 5.82
CA HIS A 30 -0.78 -57.80 5.06
C HIS A 30 -1.57 -56.73 5.80
N ILE A 31 -0.91 -55.62 6.14
CA ILE A 31 -1.55 -54.47 6.74
C ILE A 31 -1.51 -53.34 5.72
N GLY A 32 -2.68 -52.99 5.19
CA GLY A 32 -2.86 -51.78 4.39
C GLY A 32 -3.25 -50.63 5.32
N VAL A 33 -2.40 -49.60 5.40
CA VAL A 33 -2.74 -48.34 6.07
C VAL A 33 -3.04 -47.30 5.02
N ASN A 34 -4.28 -46.84 4.95
CA ASN A 34 -4.63 -45.70 4.11
C ASN A 34 -4.40 -44.41 4.92
N ILE A 35 -3.45 -43.59 4.48
CA ILE A 35 -3.24 -42.26 5.04
C ILE A 35 -3.90 -41.27 4.09
N GLY A 36 -5.12 -40.85 4.42
CA GLY A 36 -5.81 -39.79 3.70
C GLY A 36 -5.11 -38.46 3.95
N VAL A 37 -4.73 -37.76 2.88
CA VAL A 37 -4.38 -36.34 2.97
C VAL A 37 -5.68 -35.56 2.90
N PRO A 38 -6.09 -34.86 3.97
CA PRO A 38 -7.31 -34.07 3.92
C PRO A 38 -7.18 -32.97 2.87
N ALA A 39 -8.25 -32.74 2.12
CA ALA A 39 -8.30 -31.66 1.16
C ALA A 39 -8.06 -30.32 1.87
N PRO A 40 -7.35 -29.37 1.25
CA PRO A 40 -7.14 -28.06 1.85
C PRO A 40 -8.49 -27.36 2.05
N VAL A 41 -8.75 -26.95 3.29
CA VAL A 41 -9.95 -26.18 3.63
C VAL A 41 -9.66 -24.72 3.34
N TYR A 42 -10.34 -24.15 2.35
CA TYR A 42 -10.29 -22.73 2.09
C TYR A 42 -11.34 -22.02 2.93
N VAL A 43 -10.90 -21.20 3.88
CA VAL A 43 -11.78 -20.36 4.70
C VAL A 43 -11.82 -18.97 4.09
N ALA A 44 -12.99 -18.55 3.62
CA ALA A 44 -13.20 -17.18 3.20
C ALA A 44 -13.09 -16.24 4.42
N PRO A 45 -12.35 -15.13 4.33
CA PRO A 45 -12.30 -14.14 5.40
C PRO A 45 -13.70 -13.61 5.74
N GLN A 46 -13.99 -13.44 7.03
CA GLN A 46 -15.24 -12.83 7.46
C GLN A 46 -15.25 -11.35 7.05
N PRO A 47 -16.38 -10.80 6.56
CA PRO A 47 -16.51 -9.39 6.30
C PRO A 47 -16.25 -8.58 7.58
N VAL A 48 -15.25 -7.70 7.56
CA VAL A 48 -15.01 -6.75 8.64
C VAL A 48 -15.82 -5.49 8.35
N TYR A 49 -16.75 -5.16 9.23
CA TYR A 49 -17.52 -3.94 9.11
C TYR A 49 -16.69 -2.75 9.63
N ALA A 50 -16.39 -1.80 8.75
CA ALA A 50 -15.78 -0.53 9.14
C ALA A 50 -16.89 0.46 9.54
N PRO A 51 -16.76 1.18 10.66
CA PRO A 51 -17.69 2.25 10.99
C PRO A 51 -17.62 3.36 9.92
N PRO A 52 -18.75 4.01 9.59
CA PRO A 52 -18.76 5.11 8.64
C PRO A 52 -17.89 6.28 9.17
N PRO A 53 -17.24 7.04 8.26
CA PRO A 53 -16.45 8.20 8.65
C PRO A 53 -17.33 9.25 9.35
N PRO A 54 -16.77 10.04 10.28
CA PRO A 54 -17.52 11.05 11.01
C PRO A 54 -18.11 12.10 10.05
N PRO A 55 -19.28 12.68 10.38
CA PRO A 55 -19.90 13.72 9.57
C PRO A 55 -18.97 14.91 9.37
N VAL A 56 -18.87 15.39 8.13
CA VAL A 56 -18.15 16.63 7.82
C VAL A 56 -19.03 17.81 8.22
N VAL A 57 -18.57 18.58 9.22
CA VAL A 57 -19.21 19.84 9.61
C VAL A 57 -18.59 20.96 8.78
N TYR A 58 -19.38 21.54 7.87
CA TYR A 58 -18.96 22.73 7.13
C TYR A 58 -19.23 23.97 7.97
N ALA A 59 -18.17 24.71 8.30
CA ALA A 59 -18.32 26.05 8.83
C ALA A 59 -18.82 26.98 7.71
N PRO A 60 -19.73 27.93 8.02
CA PRO A 60 -20.09 28.96 7.07
C PRO A 60 -18.84 29.77 6.67
N PRO A 61 -18.74 30.21 5.41
CA PRO A 61 -17.66 31.09 4.99
C PRO A 61 -17.65 32.38 5.83
N PRO A 62 -16.47 32.95 6.12
CA PRO A 62 -16.38 34.21 6.86
C PRO A 62 -17.15 35.32 6.14
N PRO A 63 -17.76 36.27 6.87
CA PRO A 63 -18.50 37.36 6.27
C PRO A 63 -17.58 38.20 5.37
N PRO A 64 -18.10 38.72 4.24
CA PRO A 64 -17.33 39.60 3.38
C PRO A 64 -16.90 40.85 4.16
N VAL A 65 -15.60 41.13 4.15
CA VAL A 65 -15.05 42.37 4.68
C VAL A 65 -15.14 43.42 3.58
N TYR A 66 -16.02 44.41 3.76
CA TYR A 66 -16.07 45.57 2.87
C TYR A 66 -15.00 46.57 3.30
N ALA A 67 -13.95 46.71 2.49
CA ALA A 67 -13.00 47.80 2.65
C ALA A 67 -13.72 49.13 2.33
N VAL A 68 -13.61 50.10 3.24
CA VAL A 68 -14.11 51.45 2.98
C VAL A 68 -13.26 52.05 1.87
N GLN A 69 -13.87 52.29 0.72
CA GLN A 69 -13.22 52.98 -0.38
C GLN A 69 -13.05 54.46 0.01
N PRO A 70 -11.89 55.08 -0.24
CA PRO A 70 -11.70 56.50 0.05
C PRO A 70 -12.71 57.34 -0.76
N ALA A 71 -13.49 58.17 -0.07
CA ALA A 71 -14.45 59.06 -0.71
C ALA A 71 -13.69 60.26 -1.32
N ILE A 72 -13.61 60.32 -2.64
CA ILE A 72 -13.08 61.49 -3.36
C ILE A 72 -14.22 62.46 -3.59
N VAL A 73 -14.21 63.60 -2.90
CA VAL A 73 -15.23 64.65 -3.07
C VAL A 73 -14.79 65.61 -4.17
N ILE A 74 -15.41 65.49 -5.34
CA ILE A 74 -15.18 66.36 -6.50
C ILE A 74 -15.86 67.72 -6.24
N GLY A 75 -15.12 68.81 -6.37
CA GLY A 75 -15.68 70.16 -6.18
C GLY A 75 -14.66 71.21 -5.77
N TRP A 76 -15.16 72.40 -5.41
CA TRP A 76 -14.36 73.49 -4.86
C TRP A 76 -14.02 73.24 -3.39
N HIS A 77 -12.74 73.28 -3.05
CA HIS A 77 -12.22 73.22 -1.69
C HIS A 77 -11.47 74.52 -1.42
N GLY A 78 -12.17 75.49 -0.83
CA GLY A 78 -11.70 76.87 -0.72
C GLY A 78 -11.45 77.47 -2.11
N ASP A 79 -10.24 77.99 -2.34
CA ASP A 79 -9.84 78.64 -3.59
C ASP A 79 -9.39 77.64 -4.68
N ARG A 80 -9.45 76.32 -4.40
CA ARG A 80 -8.90 75.28 -5.26
C ARG A 80 -9.98 74.28 -5.68
N TYR A 81 -10.10 74.07 -6.99
CA TYR A 81 -10.95 73.03 -7.54
C TYR A 81 -10.26 71.66 -7.53
N TYR A 82 -10.95 70.65 -7.00
CA TYR A 82 -10.52 69.25 -7.00
C TYR A 82 -11.38 68.47 -7.99
N ASP A 83 -10.77 68.02 -9.08
CA ASP A 83 -11.43 67.33 -10.20
C ASP A 83 -11.28 65.80 -10.13
N GLY A 84 -10.63 65.28 -9.08
CA GLY A 84 -10.43 63.85 -8.88
C GLY A 84 -9.44 63.18 -9.84
N ARG A 85 -8.94 63.88 -10.88
CA ARG A 85 -8.00 63.32 -11.86
C ARG A 85 -6.74 62.78 -11.21
N ARG A 86 -6.17 63.56 -10.28
CA ARG A 86 -4.93 63.18 -9.56
C ARG A 86 -5.00 61.83 -8.83
N TYR A 87 -6.18 61.38 -8.43
CA TYR A 87 -6.34 60.09 -7.76
C TYR A 87 -6.34 58.94 -8.77
N TRP A 88 -6.96 59.13 -9.93
CA TRP A 88 -7.00 58.14 -11.02
C TRP A 88 -5.72 58.12 -11.85
N ASP A 89 -5.09 59.28 -12.03
CA ASP A 89 -3.77 59.43 -12.67
C ASP A 89 -2.69 58.67 -11.89
N ARG A 90 -2.88 58.50 -10.57
CA ARG A 90 -1.97 57.71 -9.72
C ARG A 90 -2.01 56.23 -10.09
N ASP A 91 -3.20 55.66 -10.23
CA ASP A 91 -3.35 54.26 -10.60
C ASP A 91 -2.86 54.01 -12.03
N ASP A 92 -3.14 54.93 -12.95
CA ASP A 92 -2.64 54.86 -14.32
C ASP A 92 -1.11 55.02 -14.38
N TRP A 93 -0.55 55.93 -13.58
CA TRP A 93 0.91 56.07 -13.40
C TRP A 93 1.53 54.80 -12.81
N TYR A 94 0.94 54.17 -11.79
CA TYR A 94 1.43 52.91 -11.24
C TYR A 94 1.34 51.74 -12.22
N ARG A 95 0.34 51.73 -13.10
CA ARG A 95 0.21 50.72 -14.18
C ARG A 95 1.26 50.92 -15.28
N HIS A 96 1.58 52.16 -15.64
CA HIS A 96 2.54 52.47 -16.69
C HIS A 96 3.99 52.65 -16.20
N HIS A 97 4.19 52.81 -14.89
CA HIS A 97 5.51 52.87 -14.24
C HIS A 97 5.59 51.80 -13.14
N PRO A 98 5.67 50.51 -13.52
CA PRO A 98 6.06 49.48 -12.57
C PRO A 98 7.47 49.82 -12.07
N ASN A 99 7.55 50.17 -10.78
CA ASN A 99 8.73 50.27 -9.95
C ASN A 99 9.97 49.53 -10.49
N ASN A 100 10.83 50.22 -11.24
CA ASN A 100 12.21 49.79 -11.52
C ASN A 100 13.08 50.05 -10.28
N TYR A 101 12.75 49.40 -9.16
CA TYR A 101 13.61 49.34 -7.97
C TYR A 101 14.40 48.03 -7.95
N HIS A 102 15.08 47.70 -9.05
CA HIS A 102 15.91 46.48 -9.12
C HIS A 102 17.32 46.66 -9.66
N GLU A 103 17.82 47.88 -9.79
CA GLU A 103 19.22 48.08 -10.19
C GLU A 103 19.68 49.37 -9.55
N HIS A 104 20.50 49.28 -8.51
CA HIS A 104 21.52 50.26 -8.10
C HIS A 104 22.24 49.71 -6.85
N TYR A 105 22.70 48.46 -6.92
CA TYR A 105 23.58 47.86 -5.91
C TYR A 105 24.97 47.51 -6.45
N ASP A 106 25.41 48.17 -7.52
CA ASP A 106 26.77 48.01 -8.03
C ASP A 106 27.35 49.35 -8.48
N HIS A 107 27.81 50.17 -7.51
CA HIS A 107 28.89 51.12 -7.75
C HIS A 107 29.87 51.02 -6.57
N GLY A 108 30.64 49.93 -6.60
CA GLY A 108 31.81 49.75 -5.75
C GLY A 108 32.87 50.82 -6.03
N HIS A 109 33.25 51.49 -4.94
CA HIS A 109 34.50 52.22 -4.70
C HIS A 109 35.54 52.26 -5.83
N HIS A 110 35.80 53.47 -6.33
CA HIS A 110 37.09 53.83 -6.90
C HIS A 110 37.38 55.31 -6.63
N ASN A 111 37.75 55.60 -5.38
CA ASN A 111 38.35 56.87 -5.00
C ASN A 111 39.81 56.61 -4.61
N GLY A 112 40.66 56.53 -5.63
CA GLY A 112 42.11 56.61 -5.47
C GLY A 112 42.48 58.03 -5.02
N TRP A 113 43.09 58.11 -3.84
CA TRP A 113 43.75 59.32 -3.37
C TRP A 113 45.21 59.29 -3.85
N HIS A 114 45.62 60.35 -4.53
CA HIS A 114 47.00 60.74 -4.80
C HIS A 114 47.10 62.24 -4.49
#